data_AF-A0A0S9M723-F1
#
_entry.id   AF-A0A0S9M723-F1
#
_cell.length_a   1.000
_cell.length_b   1.000
_cell.length_c   1.000
_cell.angle_alpha   90.00
_cell.angle_beta   90.00
_cell.angle_gamma   90.00
#
_symmetry.space_group_name_H-M   'P 1'
#
loop_
_entity.id
_entity.type
_entity.pdbx_description
1 polymer ?
#
loop_
_entity_poly.entity_id
_entity_poly.type
_entity_poly.pdbx_seq_one_letter_code
_entity_poly.pdbx_strand_id
1 'polypeptide(L)'
;MPQYLRTSSVRLIEASQEAFNLAFVGLGMPARHELRVAAAQFAAPAGLIGAAVEQVLSAILVHVLGEEALMSGPNQFKSAREVLREVRALLHAPPPRASFLTVGVVDGAAHRRALYQATEGFVLIIGERAAGLHAGYGPSRSVALLQSQKVLDFYTLLAKSSRIRPYLEQLPRPPETNVDRDMIVDELARRFRESETLGERSAALRSLFLVLPEVPDVAPEWLDAFDRSVVAPTSEDINLLLQTLQQAAPVRFHRLNAAGQGLAVAVRPQDPNALPIAQHHLRRAFGDMLGQFEAYVGAANGRLDDGHLDVPPESFLLDMWSLGPAQLAQALNRERLTAHEAWPFIVTALSSPRTTRPFWFLVSMVDDPGQLLAQLRRAFAAGRGGHLRQQEAPTLAAVESLRDRRLLAPPAPLALFAREAFVAAERGRAALAAAIERNRGTNREAAQEAEPFLRRVSDGELVAAQAFAAVNVMVNLEARRYWTRLLAQVATDLEDRDMLVQIHRDGDLVPAQSPARKAMKLIDAVTYGPQIELE
;
A
#
# COMPACT_ATOMS: atom_id res chain seq x y z
N MET A 1 -40.93 38.56 7.45
CA MET A 1 -40.32 38.10 6.19
C MET A 1 -39.50 36.85 6.46
N PRO A 2 -39.59 35.80 5.63
CA PRO A 2 -38.67 34.69 5.78
C PRO A 2 -37.23 35.18 5.53
N GLN A 3 -36.38 35.26 6.58
CA GLN A 3 -34.91 35.37 6.47
C GLN A 3 -34.32 34.37 5.45
N TYR A 4 -34.00 34.82 4.24
CA TYR A 4 -33.31 34.03 3.24
C TYR A 4 -31.97 33.48 3.77
N LEU A 5 -31.44 32.44 3.12
CA LEU A 5 -30.10 31.96 3.45
C LEU A 5 -29.08 33.08 3.23
N ARG A 6 -27.97 33.03 3.99
CA ARG A 6 -26.84 33.94 3.80
C ARG A 6 -26.28 33.75 2.39
N THR A 7 -25.85 34.84 1.74
CA THR A 7 -25.28 34.81 0.38
C THR A 7 -24.14 33.81 0.25
N SER A 8 -23.27 33.68 1.25
CA SER A 8 -22.17 32.72 1.25
C SER A 8 -22.63 31.26 1.35
N SER A 9 -23.72 30.98 2.07
CA SER A 9 -24.37 29.66 2.07
C SER A 9 -24.99 29.35 0.72
N VAL A 10 -25.68 30.33 0.11
CA VAL A 10 -26.28 30.17 -1.23
C VAL A 10 -25.20 29.87 -2.26
N ARG A 11 -24.11 30.64 -2.29
CA ARG A 11 -22.96 30.40 -3.18
C ARG A 11 -22.43 28.96 -3.08
N LEU A 12 -22.34 28.41 -1.88
CA LEU A 12 -21.87 27.04 -1.65
C LEU A 12 -22.89 25.98 -2.12
N ILE A 13 -24.19 26.24 -1.98
CA ILE A 13 -25.25 25.37 -2.53
C ILE A 13 -25.24 25.38 -4.06
N GLU A 14 -25.06 26.55 -4.69
CA GLU A 14 -24.95 26.66 -6.15
C GLU A 14 -23.70 25.94 -6.67
N ALA A 15 -22.53 26.17 -6.04
CA ALA A 15 -21.29 25.49 -6.41
C ALA A 15 -21.41 23.96 -6.27
N SER A 16 -22.11 23.51 -5.22
CA SER A 16 -22.42 22.11 -4.96
C SER A 16 -23.27 21.48 -6.08
N GLN A 17 -24.29 22.19 -6.56
CA GLN A 17 -25.12 21.75 -7.69
C GLN A 17 -24.34 21.73 -9.01
N GLU A 18 -23.50 22.73 -9.27
CA GLU A 18 -22.66 22.78 -10.47
C GLU A 18 -21.64 21.65 -10.51
N ALA A 19 -20.96 21.37 -9.39
CA ALA A 19 -20.05 20.23 -9.29
C ALA A 19 -20.79 18.91 -9.56
N PHE A 20 -21.99 18.76 -9.01
CA PHE A 20 -22.82 17.58 -9.19
C PHE A 20 -23.33 17.44 -10.63
N ASN A 21 -23.70 18.53 -11.28
CA ASN A 21 -24.12 18.57 -12.68
C ASN A 21 -22.97 18.15 -13.62
N LEU A 22 -21.77 18.71 -13.41
CA LEU A 22 -20.58 18.34 -14.18
C LEU A 22 -20.21 16.87 -13.99
N ALA A 23 -20.41 16.31 -12.80
CA ALA A 23 -20.23 14.88 -12.57
C ALA A 23 -21.17 14.05 -13.45
N PHE A 24 -22.46 14.41 -13.55
CA PHE A 24 -23.40 13.71 -14.43
C PHE A 24 -23.08 13.84 -15.90
N VAL A 25 -22.64 15.01 -16.36
CA VAL A 25 -22.13 15.18 -17.73
C VAL A 25 -20.98 14.19 -17.98
N GLY A 26 -20.02 14.11 -17.07
CA GLY A 26 -18.89 13.18 -17.18
C GLY A 26 -19.29 11.70 -17.14
N LEU A 27 -20.33 11.34 -16.38
CA LEU A 27 -20.88 9.96 -16.36
C LEU A 27 -21.75 9.65 -17.58
N GLY A 28 -22.32 10.67 -18.24
CA GLY A 28 -23.17 10.53 -19.41
C GLY A 28 -22.40 10.47 -20.74
N MET A 29 -21.16 10.96 -20.78
CA MET A 29 -20.35 10.93 -21.99
C MET A 29 -19.79 9.53 -22.30
N PRO A 30 -19.68 9.14 -23.59
CA PRO A 30 -19.00 7.91 -23.98
C PRO A 30 -17.57 7.86 -23.42
N ALA A 31 -17.19 6.68 -22.93
CA ALA A 31 -15.83 6.44 -22.48
C ALA A 31 -14.83 6.61 -23.62
N ARG A 32 -13.63 7.11 -23.31
CA ARG A 32 -12.50 7.07 -24.25
C ARG A 32 -12.22 5.60 -24.59
N HIS A 33 -12.05 5.31 -25.89
CA HIS A 33 -12.00 3.95 -26.42
C HIS A 33 -10.88 3.10 -25.80
N GLU A 34 -9.74 3.72 -25.45
CA GLU A 34 -8.65 3.10 -24.71
C GLU A 34 -8.03 4.07 -23.71
N LEU A 35 -7.85 3.61 -22.47
CA LEU A 35 -7.05 4.28 -21.46
C LEU A 35 -5.80 3.45 -21.21
N ARG A 36 -4.64 4.11 -21.12
CA ARG A 36 -3.37 3.44 -20.73
C ARG A 36 -3.43 2.88 -19.31
N VAL A 37 -4.25 3.50 -18.45
CA VAL A 37 -4.52 3.07 -17.08
C VAL A 37 -6.03 3.10 -16.87
N ALA A 38 -6.66 1.93 -16.79
CA ALA A 38 -8.11 1.81 -16.67
C ALA A 38 -8.66 2.45 -15.38
N ALA A 39 -7.88 2.47 -14.30
CA ALA A 39 -8.27 3.04 -13.02
C ALA A 39 -8.47 4.57 -13.05
N ALA A 40 -7.99 5.26 -14.09
CA ALA A 40 -8.24 6.69 -14.28
C ALA A 40 -9.65 7.00 -14.82
N GLN A 41 -10.38 5.98 -15.27
CA GLN A 41 -11.72 6.15 -15.77
C GLN A 41 -12.66 6.62 -14.66
N PHE A 42 -13.50 7.62 -14.96
CA PHE A 42 -14.47 8.20 -14.02
C PHE A 42 -13.89 8.80 -12.72
N ALA A 43 -12.57 8.95 -12.60
CA ALA A 43 -11.92 9.61 -11.46
C ALA A 43 -12.43 11.04 -11.24
N ALA A 44 -12.50 11.85 -12.31
CA ALA A 44 -13.00 13.22 -12.22
C ALA A 44 -14.49 13.30 -11.82
N PRO A 45 -15.42 12.55 -12.44
CA PRO A 45 -16.81 12.49 -11.97
C PRO A 45 -16.96 12.06 -10.50
N ALA A 46 -16.25 11.02 -10.05
CA ALA A 46 -16.29 10.59 -8.65
C ALA A 46 -15.76 11.70 -7.71
N GLY A 47 -14.68 12.35 -8.13
CA GLY A 47 -14.11 13.53 -7.50
C GLY A 47 -15.13 14.66 -7.29
N LEU A 48 -15.86 15.00 -8.35
CA LEU A 48 -16.86 16.06 -8.35
C LEU A 48 -18.10 15.73 -7.51
N ILE A 49 -18.53 14.47 -7.45
CA ILE A 49 -19.60 14.02 -6.53
C ILE A 49 -19.20 14.32 -5.08
N GLY A 50 -17.97 14.02 -4.69
CA GLY A 50 -17.50 14.30 -3.34
C GLY A 50 -17.26 15.78 -3.05
N ALA A 51 -16.84 16.57 -4.05
CA ALA A 51 -16.78 18.03 -3.92
C ALA A 51 -18.18 18.63 -3.69
N ALA A 52 -19.20 18.11 -4.37
CA ALA A 52 -20.59 18.53 -4.18
C ALA A 52 -21.05 18.29 -2.73
N VAL A 53 -20.74 17.11 -2.16
CA VAL A 53 -21.00 16.79 -0.74
C VAL A 53 -20.32 17.77 0.21
N GLU A 54 -19.02 18.01 0.02
CA GLU A 54 -18.26 18.94 0.87
C GLU A 54 -18.86 20.36 0.84
N GLN A 55 -19.24 20.83 -0.35
CA GLN A 55 -19.79 22.17 -0.54
C GLN A 55 -21.17 22.35 0.10
N VAL A 56 -22.08 21.37 -0.02
CA VAL A 56 -23.40 21.46 0.64
C VAL A 56 -23.27 21.38 2.17
N LEU A 57 -22.37 20.56 2.69
CA LEU A 57 -22.10 20.48 4.13
C LEU A 57 -21.49 21.79 4.64
N SER A 58 -20.56 22.36 3.88
CA SER A 58 -19.97 23.68 4.15
C SER A 58 -21.03 24.78 4.16
N ALA A 59 -22.02 24.73 3.26
CA ALA A 59 -23.13 25.69 3.23
C ALA A 59 -23.92 25.68 4.54
N ILE A 60 -24.17 24.49 5.10
CA ILE A 60 -24.86 24.31 6.39
C ILE A 60 -24.03 24.93 7.52
N LEU A 61 -22.73 24.65 7.59
CA LEU A 61 -21.84 25.24 8.61
C LEU A 61 -21.80 26.75 8.52
N VAL A 62 -21.56 27.31 7.33
CA VAL A 62 -21.46 28.75 7.10
C VAL A 62 -22.75 29.47 7.44
N HIS A 63 -23.91 28.82 7.19
CA HIS A 63 -25.19 29.40 7.54
C HIS A 63 -25.33 29.60 9.06
N VAL A 64 -24.89 28.61 9.85
CA VAL A 64 -25.02 28.62 11.30
C VAL A 64 -23.92 29.44 11.98
N LEU A 65 -22.67 29.28 11.53
CA LEU A 65 -21.47 29.73 12.25
C LEU A 65 -20.73 30.89 11.55
N GLY A 66 -21.04 31.20 10.30
CA GLY A 66 -20.32 32.23 9.51
C GLY A 66 -19.20 31.66 8.66
N GLU A 67 -18.58 32.50 7.82
CA GLU A 67 -17.56 32.07 6.84
C GLU A 67 -16.28 31.56 7.49
N GLU A 68 -15.91 32.13 8.64
CA GLU A 68 -14.76 31.68 9.44
C GLU A 68 -14.91 30.23 9.93
N ALA A 69 -16.14 29.68 9.92
CA ALA A 69 -16.37 28.29 10.28
C ALA A 69 -15.75 27.28 9.32
N LEU A 70 -15.30 27.72 8.13
CA LEU A 70 -14.54 26.88 7.22
C LEU A 70 -13.04 26.88 7.52
N MET A 71 -12.56 27.69 8.46
CA MET A 71 -11.14 27.80 8.78
C MET A 71 -10.79 26.90 9.96
N SER A 72 -9.72 26.11 9.82
CA SER A 72 -9.07 25.39 10.94
C SER A 72 -7.98 26.25 11.60
N GLY A 73 -7.46 27.25 10.89
CA GLY A 73 -6.44 28.20 11.36
C GLY A 73 -6.34 29.44 10.46
N PRO A 74 -5.43 30.38 10.75
CA PRO A 74 -5.40 31.72 10.12
C PRO A 74 -5.27 31.75 8.59
N ASN A 75 -4.86 30.65 7.95
CA ASN A 75 -4.77 30.51 6.49
C ASN A 75 -5.05 29.06 6.03
N GLN A 76 -5.80 28.30 6.84
CA GLN A 76 -6.03 26.88 6.57
C GLN A 76 -7.53 26.60 6.58
N PHE A 77 -8.03 26.06 5.47
CA PHE A 77 -9.39 25.53 5.40
C PHE A 77 -9.47 24.17 6.11
N LYS A 78 -10.61 23.91 6.74
CA LYS A 78 -10.97 22.60 7.27
C LYS A 78 -10.97 21.56 6.14
N SER A 79 -10.55 20.36 6.47
CA SER A 79 -10.77 19.20 5.61
C SER A 79 -12.26 18.87 5.50
N ALA A 80 -12.65 18.22 4.40
CA ALA A 80 -14.01 17.73 4.21
C ALA A 80 -14.47 16.78 5.35
N ARG A 81 -13.54 15.98 5.92
CA ARG A 81 -13.81 15.11 7.08
C ARG A 81 -14.15 15.94 8.33
N GLU A 82 -13.43 17.03 8.58
CA GLU A 82 -13.74 17.96 9.69
C GLU A 82 -15.08 18.65 9.49
N VAL A 83 -15.37 19.11 8.27
CA VAL A 83 -16.66 19.71 7.90
C VAL A 83 -17.82 18.73 8.17
N LEU A 84 -17.69 17.48 7.71
CA LEU A 84 -18.70 16.43 7.95
C LEU A 84 -18.92 16.19 9.45
N ARG A 85 -17.84 16.07 10.23
CA ARG A 85 -17.91 15.86 11.68
C ARG A 85 -18.66 17.01 12.38
N GLU A 86 -18.39 18.25 12.00
CA GLU A 86 -19.06 19.41 12.59
C GLU A 86 -20.52 19.53 12.17
N VAL A 87 -20.87 19.22 10.91
CA VAL A 87 -22.28 19.16 10.49
C VAL A 87 -23.03 18.09 11.27
N ARG A 88 -22.45 16.89 11.44
CA ARG A 88 -23.04 15.83 12.27
C ARG A 88 -23.27 16.27 13.71
N ALA A 89 -22.32 17.00 14.29
CA ALA A 89 -22.48 17.60 15.62
C ALA A 89 -23.61 18.66 15.65
N LEU A 90 -23.75 19.47 14.61
CA LEU A 90 -24.85 20.44 14.48
C LEU A 90 -26.23 19.78 14.34
N LEU A 91 -26.33 18.66 13.62
CA LEU A 91 -27.57 17.92 13.43
C LEU A 91 -28.06 17.29 14.75
N HIS A 92 -27.14 16.88 15.63
CA HIS A 92 -27.43 16.42 16.99
C HIS A 92 -27.67 17.54 18.00
N ALA A 93 -27.19 18.76 17.73
CA ALA A 93 -27.36 19.87 18.66
C ALA A 93 -28.84 20.25 18.84
N PRO A 94 -29.27 20.57 20.09
CA PRO A 94 -30.64 20.98 20.35
C PRO A 94 -30.98 22.31 19.64
N PRO A 95 -32.26 22.56 19.34
CA PRO A 95 -32.72 23.86 18.83
C PRO A 95 -32.28 25.02 19.75
N PRO A 96 -32.03 26.23 19.21
CA PRO A 96 -32.36 26.68 17.86
C PRO A 96 -31.26 26.43 16.80
N ARG A 97 -30.14 25.79 17.17
CA ARG A 97 -29.02 25.53 16.23
C ARG A 97 -29.53 24.75 15.02
N ALA A 98 -29.15 25.19 13.82
CA ALA A 98 -29.58 24.61 12.54
C ALA A 98 -31.11 24.51 12.33
N SER A 99 -31.92 25.34 13.01
CA SER A 99 -33.39 25.35 12.88
C SER A 99 -33.90 25.64 11.46
N PHE A 100 -33.10 26.33 10.64
CA PHE A 100 -33.40 26.57 9.23
C PHE A 100 -33.54 25.27 8.41
N LEU A 101 -32.94 24.16 8.86
CA LEU A 101 -33.08 22.84 8.21
C LEU A 101 -34.46 22.20 8.43
N THR A 102 -35.28 22.70 9.35
CA THR A 102 -36.56 22.06 9.74
C THR A 102 -37.77 22.96 9.54
N VAL A 103 -37.61 24.13 8.93
CA VAL A 103 -38.71 25.10 8.76
C VAL A 103 -39.72 24.57 7.74
N GLY A 104 -41.00 24.56 8.11
CA GLY A 104 -42.06 24.02 7.26
C GLY A 104 -42.11 22.48 7.24
N VAL A 105 -41.32 21.80 8.07
CA VAL A 105 -41.35 20.34 8.25
C VAL A 105 -42.17 19.99 9.48
N VAL A 106 -43.07 19.01 9.36
CA VAL A 106 -44.03 18.63 10.42
C VAL A 106 -43.30 18.06 11.65
N ASP A 107 -42.40 17.10 11.46
CA ASP A 107 -41.58 16.54 12.54
C ASP A 107 -40.11 16.91 12.31
N GLY A 108 -39.69 18.03 12.92
CA GLY A 108 -38.32 18.52 12.82
C GLY A 108 -37.28 17.58 13.44
N ALA A 109 -37.64 16.81 14.47
CA ALA A 109 -36.72 15.89 15.13
C ALA A 109 -36.45 14.65 14.27
N ALA A 110 -37.51 14.05 13.70
CA ALA A 110 -37.35 12.98 12.73
C ALA A 110 -36.60 13.44 11.49
N HIS A 111 -36.85 14.67 11.02
CA HIS A 111 -36.15 15.22 9.88
C HIS A 111 -34.64 15.37 10.11
N ARG A 112 -34.23 15.87 11.27
CA ARG A 112 -32.80 15.95 11.64
C ARG A 112 -32.14 14.58 11.72
N ARG A 113 -32.84 13.58 12.29
CA ARG A 113 -32.33 12.20 12.31
C ARG A 113 -32.15 11.65 10.90
N ALA A 114 -33.10 11.89 9.99
CA ALA A 114 -33.00 11.47 8.59
C ALA A 114 -31.83 12.17 7.87
N LEU A 115 -31.63 13.48 8.10
CA LEU A 115 -30.46 14.19 7.58
C LEU A 115 -29.15 13.61 8.14
N TYR A 116 -29.09 13.30 9.43
CA TYR A 116 -27.91 12.69 10.04
C TYR A 116 -27.58 11.33 9.42
N GLN A 117 -28.58 10.46 9.30
CA GLN A 117 -28.44 9.12 8.69
C GLN A 117 -27.97 9.21 7.23
N ALA A 118 -28.51 10.16 6.46
CA ALA A 118 -28.09 10.38 5.08
C ALA A 118 -26.60 10.77 4.95
N THR A 119 -25.96 11.25 6.02
CA THR A 119 -24.51 11.56 6.02
C THR A 119 -23.60 10.39 6.40
N GLU A 120 -24.12 9.22 6.81
CA GLU A 120 -23.30 8.08 7.26
C GLU A 120 -22.33 7.59 6.18
N GLY A 121 -22.79 7.52 4.93
CA GLY A 121 -21.95 7.14 3.79
C GLY A 121 -21.01 8.24 3.26
N PHE A 122 -21.12 9.48 3.74
CA PHE A 122 -20.40 10.61 3.14
C PHE A 122 -18.90 10.60 3.43
N VAL A 123 -18.47 9.93 4.50
CA VAL A 123 -17.04 9.76 4.77
C VAL A 123 -16.33 9.02 3.63
N LEU A 124 -17.00 8.01 3.05
CA LEU A 124 -16.47 7.26 1.90
C LEU A 124 -16.45 8.10 0.63
N ILE A 125 -17.53 8.86 0.39
CA ILE A 125 -17.63 9.76 -0.77
C ILE A 125 -16.56 10.87 -0.71
N ILE A 126 -16.24 11.36 0.50
CA ILE A 126 -15.15 12.31 0.72
C ILE A 126 -13.78 11.66 0.49
N GLY A 127 -13.59 10.39 0.88
CA GLY A 127 -12.38 9.64 0.52
C GLY A 127 -12.22 9.52 -1.00
N GLU A 128 -13.32 9.22 -1.72
CA GLU A 128 -13.33 9.18 -3.18
C GLU A 128 -13.08 10.53 -3.84
N ARG A 129 -13.48 11.64 -3.20
CA ARG A 129 -13.11 12.99 -3.66
C ARG A 129 -11.60 13.13 -3.78
N ALA A 130 -10.89 12.76 -2.72
CA ALA A 130 -9.44 12.86 -2.67
C ALA A 130 -8.80 11.88 -3.66
N ALA A 131 -9.31 10.64 -3.75
CA ALA A 131 -8.87 9.66 -4.74
C ALA A 131 -9.03 10.16 -6.18
N GLY A 132 -10.19 10.71 -6.52
CA GLY A 132 -10.52 11.16 -7.87
C GLY A 132 -9.78 12.42 -8.30
N LEU A 133 -9.79 13.46 -7.47
CA LEU A 133 -9.23 14.78 -7.83
C LEU A 133 -7.72 14.90 -7.60
N HIS A 134 -7.15 14.12 -6.68
CA HIS A 134 -5.71 14.21 -6.36
C HIS A 134 -4.92 13.00 -6.86
N ALA A 135 -5.44 11.78 -6.66
CA ALA A 135 -4.72 10.56 -7.04
C ALA A 135 -5.10 10.05 -8.45
N GLY A 136 -6.15 10.59 -9.07
CA GLY A 136 -6.59 10.20 -10.40
C GLY A 136 -7.22 8.81 -10.45
N TYR A 137 -7.76 8.29 -9.34
CA TYR A 137 -8.42 6.99 -9.26
C TYR A 137 -9.93 7.14 -9.21
N GLY A 138 -10.65 6.36 -10.01
CA GLY A 138 -12.10 6.35 -10.05
C GLY A 138 -12.70 4.94 -9.93
N PRO A 139 -13.88 4.81 -9.32
CA PRO A 139 -14.63 3.56 -9.33
C PRO A 139 -15.31 3.36 -10.70
N SER A 140 -15.98 2.22 -10.89
CA SER A 140 -16.78 2.01 -12.10
C SER A 140 -17.94 3.01 -12.19
N ARG A 141 -18.42 3.27 -13.42
CA ARG A 141 -19.57 4.15 -13.68
C ARG A 141 -20.78 3.83 -12.80
N SER A 142 -21.12 2.55 -12.68
CA SER A 142 -22.27 2.08 -11.91
C SER A 142 -22.12 2.38 -10.41
N VAL A 143 -20.91 2.24 -9.86
CA VAL A 143 -20.59 2.59 -8.47
C VAL A 143 -20.68 4.11 -8.25
N ALA A 144 -20.16 4.90 -9.19
CA ALA A 144 -20.24 6.36 -9.14
C ALA A 144 -21.70 6.86 -9.22
N LEU A 145 -22.53 6.26 -10.09
CA LEU A 145 -23.96 6.54 -10.17
C LEU A 145 -24.67 6.20 -8.85
N LEU A 146 -24.34 5.08 -8.22
CA LEU A 146 -24.90 4.74 -6.91
C LEU A 146 -24.53 5.76 -5.82
N GLN A 147 -23.27 6.27 -5.81
CA GLN A 147 -22.89 7.32 -4.88
C GLN A 147 -23.65 8.62 -5.15
N SER A 148 -23.82 8.97 -6.43
CA SER A 148 -24.59 10.16 -6.80
C SER A 148 -26.03 10.10 -6.30
N GLN A 149 -26.66 8.92 -6.31
CA GLN A 149 -28.02 8.77 -5.79
C GLN A 149 -28.10 9.11 -4.29
N LYS A 150 -27.11 8.69 -3.48
CA LYS A 150 -27.06 9.04 -2.04
C LYS A 150 -27.01 10.56 -1.82
N VAL A 151 -26.26 11.27 -2.67
CA VAL A 151 -26.15 12.74 -2.60
C VAL A 151 -27.46 13.41 -3.03
N LEU A 152 -28.10 12.89 -4.08
CA LEU A 152 -29.39 13.38 -4.55
C LEU A 152 -30.51 13.18 -3.51
N ASP A 153 -30.50 12.03 -2.81
CA ASP A 153 -31.43 11.74 -1.72
C ASP A 153 -31.23 12.74 -0.56
N PHE A 154 -29.97 13.09 -0.25
CA PHE A 154 -29.65 14.11 0.74
C PHE A 154 -30.14 15.52 0.33
N TYR A 155 -29.95 15.93 -0.93
CA TYR A 155 -30.52 17.18 -1.44
C TYR A 155 -32.04 17.19 -1.35
N THR A 156 -32.68 16.08 -1.71
CA THR A 156 -34.13 15.93 -1.62
C THR A 156 -34.61 16.05 -0.18
N LEU A 157 -33.85 15.52 0.79
CA LEU A 157 -34.12 15.72 2.21
C LEU A 157 -33.98 17.19 2.60
N LEU A 158 -32.88 17.86 2.25
CA LEU A 158 -32.69 19.29 2.55
C LEU A 158 -33.81 20.16 1.99
N ALA A 159 -34.27 19.86 0.78
CA ALA A 159 -35.35 20.59 0.10
C ALA A 159 -36.73 20.44 0.79
N LYS A 160 -36.88 19.55 1.78
CA LYS A 160 -38.11 19.49 2.61
C LYS A 160 -38.26 20.74 3.49
N SER A 161 -37.17 21.40 3.85
CA SER A 161 -37.23 22.70 4.50
C SER A 161 -37.64 23.77 3.51
N SER A 162 -38.68 24.53 3.82
CA SER A 162 -39.13 25.66 3.00
C SER A 162 -38.09 26.79 2.89
N ARG A 163 -37.07 26.79 3.76
CA ARG A 163 -35.94 27.73 3.71
C ARG A 163 -34.89 27.37 2.69
N ILE A 164 -34.74 26.08 2.39
CA ILE A 164 -33.67 25.56 1.53
C ILE A 164 -34.23 25.21 0.17
N ARG A 165 -35.49 24.75 0.11
CA ARG A 165 -36.19 24.36 -1.11
C ARG A 165 -35.93 25.30 -2.29
N PRO A 166 -36.05 26.65 -2.18
CA PRO A 166 -35.88 27.55 -3.33
C PRO A 166 -34.51 27.46 -4.02
N TYR A 167 -33.49 27.00 -3.30
CA TYR A 167 -32.12 26.86 -3.80
C TYR A 167 -31.83 25.46 -4.34
N LEU A 168 -32.76 24.51 -4.23
CA LEU A 168 -32.64 23.12 -4.68
C LEU A 168 -33.81 22.72 -5.59
N GLU A 169 -34.47 23.68 -6.25
CA GLU A 169 -35.59 23.38 -7.17
C GLU A 169 -35.09 22.73 -8.48
N GLN A 170 -33.84 23.02 -8.87
CA GLN A 170 -33.24 22.59 -10.14
C GLN A 170 -32.15 21.54 -9.93
N LEU A 171 -32.46 20.48 -9.18
CA LEU A 171 -31.50 19.41 -8.95
C LEU A 171 -31.07 18.73 -10.26
N PRO A 172 -29.77 18.52 -10.47
CA PRO A 172 -29.27 17.73 -11.59
C PRO A 172 -29.85 16.31 -11.56
N ARG A 173 -30.18 15.77 -12.73
CA ARG A 173 -30.75 14.41 -12.86
C ARG A 173 -29.74 13.44 -13.48
N PRO A 174 -29.65 12.20 -12.97
CA PRO A 174 -28.76 11.21 -13.55
C PRO A 174 -29.22 10.80 -14.96
N PRO A 175 -28.27 10.43 -15.85
CA PRO A 175 -28.58 9.99 -17.21
C PRO A 175 -29.33 8.64 -17.27
N GLU A 176 -29.18 7.80 -16.25
CA GLU A 176 -29.86 6.50 -16.10
C GLU A 176 -30.43 6.36 -14.69
N THR A 177 -31.61 5.75 -14.56
CA THR A 177 -32.38 5.78 -13.31
C THR A 177 -32.32 4.47 -12.50
N ASN A 178 -31.91 3.36 -13.11
CA ASN A 178 -31.92 2.04 -12.45
C ASN A 178 -30.55 1.37 -12.54
N VAL A 179 -29.85 1.32 -11.41
CA VAL A 179 -28.62 0.56 -11.25
C VAL A 179 -28.90 -0.57 -10.26
N ASP A 180 -28.77 -1.82 -10.70
CA ASP A 180 -28.97 -2.98 -9.83
C ASP A 180 -27.79 -3.12 -8.87
N ARG A 181 -28.05 -2.79 -7.60
CA ARG A 181 -27.08 -2.82 -6.53
C ARG A 181 -26.54 -4.23 -6.27
N ASP A 182 -27.41 -5.24 -6.28
CA ASP A 182 -27.00 -6.60 -5.93
C ASP A 182 -26.13 -7.19 -7.07
N MET A 183 -26.44 -6.87 -8.32
CA MET A 183 -25.59 -7.19 -9.47
C MET A 183 -24.19 -6.56 -9.35
N ILE A 184 -24.09 -5.29 -8.94
CA ILE A 184 -22.78 -4.63 -8.73
C ILE A 184 -22.00 -5.34 -7.61
N VAL A 185 -22.65 -5.67 -6.49
CA VAL A 185 -22.00 -6.34 -5.36
C VAL A 185 -21.43 -7.69 -5.82
N ASP A 186 -22.19 -8.48 -6.56
CA ASP A 186 -21.75 -9.78 -7.07
C ASP A 186 -20.58 -9.64 -8.05
N GLU A 187 -20.63 -8.66 -8.96
CA GLU A 187 -19.53 -8.39 -9.89
C GLU A 187 -18.25 -7.98 -9.15
N LEU A 188 -18.35 -7.07 -8.19
CA LEU A 188 -17.20 -6.60 -7.40
C LEU A 188 -16.63 -7.70 -6.51
N ALA A 189 -17.48 -8.52 -5.90
CA ALA A 189 -17.05 -9.67 -5.10
C ALA A 189 -16.33 -10.72 -5.96
N ARG A 190 -16.82 -10.95 -7.19
CA ARG A 190 -16.13 -11.81 -8.16
C ARG A 190 -14.77 -11.23 -8.53
N ARG A 191 -14.69 -9.96 -8.92
CA ARG A 191 -13.42 -9.27 -9.24
C ARG A 191 -12.44 -9.37 -8.08
N PHE A 192 -12.90 -9.13 -6.85
CA PHE A 192 -12.07 -9.25 -5.66
C PHE A 192 -11.42 -10.64 -5.52
N ARG A 193 -12.16 -11.73 -5.79
CA ARG A 193 -11.64 -13.10 -5.70
C ARG A 193 -10.70 -13.48 -6.85
N GLU A 194 -11.01 -13.00 -8.05
CA GLU A 194 -10.30 -13.37 -9.28
C GLU A 194 -9.05 -12.50 -9.54
N SER A 195 -8.93 -11.34 -8.88
CA SER A 195 -7.77 -10.46 -9.04
C SER A 195 -6.46 -11.08 -8.56
N GLU A 196 -5.41 -10.95 -9.37
CA GLU A 196 -4.05 -11.41 -9.09
C GLU A 196 -3.20 -10.33 -8.43
N THR A 197 -3.57 -9.05 -8.60
CA THR A 197 -2.83 -7.90 -8.06
C THR A 197 -3.50 -7.31 -6.81
N LEU A 198 -2.68 -6.81 -5.88
CA LEU A 198 -3.17 -6.10 -4.68
C LEU A 198 -3.95 -4.83 -5.05
N GLY A 199 -3.55 -4.14 -6.12
CA GLY A 199 -4.23 -2.95 -6.64
C GLY A 199 -5.66 -3.23 -7.06
N GLU A 200 -5.88 -4.28 -7.86
CA GLU A 200 -7.23 -4.65 -8.31
C GLU A 200 -8.10 -5.18 -7.18
N ARG A 201 -7.52 -5.99 -6.26
CA ARG A 201 -8.23 -6.44 -5.05
C ARG A 201 -8.66 -5.27 -4.19
N SER A 202 -7.76 -4.32 -3.93
CA SER A 202 -8.08 -3.08 -3.21
C SER A 202 -9.18 -2.30 -3.90
N ALA A 203 -9.07 -2.05 -5.21
CA ALA A 203 -10.08 -1.30 -5.97
C ALA A 203 -11.47 -1.95 -5.91
N ALA A 204 -11.56 -3.28 -6.05
CA ALA A 204 -12.81 -4.02 -5.92
C ALA A 204 -13.39 -3.92 -4.49
N LEU A 205 -12.53 -4.06 -3.48
CA LEU A 205 -12.93 -3.98 -2.07
C LEU A 205 -13.43 -2.59 -1.69
N ARG A 206 -12.72 -1.53 -2.09
CA ARG A 206 -13.14 -0.14 -1.89
C ARG A 206 -14.49 0.14 -2.55
N SER A 207 -14.67 -0.35 -3.77
CA SER A 207 -15.94 -0.23 -4.49
C SER A 207 -17.09 -0.93 -3.75
N LEU A 208 -16.82 -2.05 -3.04
CA LEU A 208 -17.82 -2.70 -2.20
C LEU A 208 -18.25 -1.82 -1.02
N PHE A 209 -17.32 -1.12 -0.35
CA PHE A 209 -17.66 -0.16 0.70
C PHE A 209 -18.54 0.98 0.19
N LEU A 210 -18.27 1.48 -1.02
CA LEU A 210 -19.10 2.50 -1.64
C LEU A 210 -20.52 1.98 -1.90
N VAL A 211 -20.65 0.72 -2.31
CA VAL A 211 -21.95 0.15 -2.70
C VAL A 211 -22.78 -0.30 -1.52
N LEU A 212 -22.17 -0.69 -0.39
CA LEU A 212 -22.89 -1.26 0.76
C LEU A 212 -23.55 -0.18 1.64
N PRO A 213 -24.67 -0.50 2.32
CA PRO A 213 -25.49 0.50 3.04
C PRO A 213 -24.99 0.74 4.45
N GLU A 214 -24.38 -0.29 5.03
CA GLU A 214 -23.97 -0.35 6.42
C GLU A 214 -22.45 -0.32 6.44
N VAL A 215 -21.91 0.71 7.06
CA VAL A 215 -20.48 0.91 7.25
C VAL A 215 -20.32 1.20 8.74
N PRO A 216 -19.36 0.58 9.46
CA PRO A 216 -19.25 0.76 10.90
C PRO A 216 -19.12 2.22 11.28
N ASP A 217 -19.75 2.59 12.41
CA ASP A 217 -19.74 3.94 12.97
C ASP A 217 -18.29 4.38 13.28
N VAL A 218 -17.64 4.97 12.28
CA VAL A 218 -16.41 5.78 12.35
C VAL A 218 -15.36 5.21 13.32
N ALA A 219 -14.86 4.01 13.05
CA ALA A 219 -13.58 3.58 13.60
C ALA A 219 -12.44 4.14 12.70
N PRO A 220 -11.47 4.90 13.25
CA PRO A 220 -10.48 5.63 12.45
C PRO A 220 -9.59 4.70 11.62
N GLU A 221 -9.27 3.52 12.14
CA GLU A 221 -8.30 2.60 11.52
C GLU A 221 -8.74 2.11 10.13
N TRP A 222 -10.01 1.72 9.96
CA TRP A 222 -10.47 1.23 8.66
C TRP A 222 -10.67 2.38 7.66
N LEU A 223 -10.98 3.59 8.12
CA LEU A 223 -11.09 4.79 7.28
C LEU A 223 -9.74 5.28 6.77
N ASP A 224 -8.71 5.15 7.58
CA ASP A 224 -7.36 5.48 7.20
C ASP A 224 -6.80 4.39 6.27
N ALA A 225 -7.09 3.11 6.54
CA ALA A 225 -6.82 2.02 5.60
C ALA A 225 -7.57 2.19 4.28
N PHE A 226 -8.83 2.66 4.31
CA PHE A 226 -9.56 3.05 3.11
C PHE A 226 -8.75 4.12 2.37
N ASP A 227 -8.49 5.30 2.93
CA ASP A 227 -7.79 6.35 2.17
C ASP A 227 -6.39 5.95 1.66
N ARG A 228 -5.58 5.24 2.46
CA ARG A 228 -4.25 4.75 2.05
C ARG A 228 -4.29 3.75 0.91
N SER A 229 -5.31 2.87 0.90
CA SER A 229 -5.44 1.78 -0.08
C SER A 229 -5.64 2.24 -1.54
N VAL A 230 -5.91 3.53 -1.76
CA VAL A 230 -6.00 4.15 -3.10
C VAL A 230 -4.61 4.29 -3.74
N VAL A 231 -3.64 4.72 -2.96
CA VAL A 231 -2.32 5.15 -3.46
C VAL A 231 -1.31 4.02 -3.36
N ALA A 232 -1.33 3.30 -2.24
CA ALA A 232 -0.43 2.20 -1.95
C ALA A 232 -1.17 1.12 -1.15
N PRO A 233 -1.97 0.26 -1.81
CA PRO A 233 -2.71 -0.80 -1.12
C PRO A 233 -1.77 -1.82 -0.48
N THR A 234 -1.90 -1.99 0.83
CA THR A 234 -1.22 -3.04 1.59
C THR A 234 -2.15 -4.22 1.85
N SER A 235 -1.57 -5.41 2.08
CA SER A 235 -2.33 -6.60 2.46
C SER A 235 -3.07 -6.41 3.80
N GLU A 236 -2.51 -5.63 4.71
CA GLU A 236 -3.14 -5.29 6.00
C GLU A 236 -4.37 -4.40 5.80
N ASP A 237 -4.28 -3.36 4.98
CA ASP A 237 -5.43 -2.49 4.68
C ASP A 237 -6.55 -3.32 4.04
N ILE A 238 -6.23 -4.22 3.12
CA ILE A 238 -7.19 -5.13 2.48
C ILE A 238 -7.83 -6.07 3.50
N ASN A 239 -7.04 -6.67 4.40
CA ASN A 239 -7.56 -7.58 5.43
C ASN A 239 -8.43 -6.85 6.45
N LEU A 240 -8.03 -5.65 6.88
CA LEU A 240 -8.81 -4.80 7.79
C LEU A 240 -10.13 -4.41 7.13
N LEU A 241 -10.11 -3.96 5.88
CA LEU A 241 -11.30 -3.62 5.11
C LEU A 241 -12.21 -4.85 4.89
N LEU A 242 -11.65 -6.03 4.63
CA LEU A 242 -12.42 -7.28 4.53
C LEU A 242 -13.08 -7.68 5.85
N GLN A 243 -12.35 -7.63 6.97
CA GLN A 243 -12.89 -7.92 8.29
C GLN A 243 -14.01 -6.95 8.66
N THR A 244 -13.79 -5.66 8.36
CA THR A 244 -14.78 -4.60 8.56
C THR A 244 -16.06 -4.87 7.76
N LEU A 245 -15.94 -5.30 6.49
CA LEU A 245 -17.09 -5.70 5.67
C LEU A 245 -17.81 -6.95 6.18
N GLN A 246 -17.06 -7.96 6.63
CA GLN A 246 -17.63 -9.18 7.19
C GLN A 246 -18.42 -8.89 8.48
N GLN A 247 -17.95 -7.95 9.30
CA GLN A 247 -18.66 -7.51 10.50
C GLN A 247 -19.89 -6.65 10.16
N ALA A 248 -19.79 -5.77 9.16
CA ALA A 248 -20.87 -4.88 8.79
C ALA A 248 -22.01 -5.58 8.02
N ALA A 249 -21.70 -6.54 7.13
CA ALA A 249 -22.71 -7.21 6.29
C ALA A 249 -22.52 -8.74 6.20
N PRO A 250 -22.50 -9.48 7.34
CA PRO A 250 -22.10 -10.89 7.41
C PRO A 250 -22.92 -11.84 6.52
N VAL A 251 -24.25 -11.65 6.47
CA VAL A 251 -25.18 -12.52 5.73
C VAL A 251 -24.95 -12.47 4.22
N ARG A 252 -24.57 -11.31 3.68
CA ARG A 252 -24.31 -11.13 2.24
C ARG A 252 -22.98 -11.75 1.81
N PHE A 253 -21.94 -11.69 2.66
CA PHE A 253 -20.64 -12.32 2.36
C PHE A 253 -20.62 -13.84 2.59
N HIS A 254 -21.42 -14.38 3.51
CA HIS A 254 -21.56 -15.83 3.67
C HIS A 254 -22.23 -16.53 2.47
N ARG A 255 -23.13 -15.84 1.75
CA ARG A 255 -23.78 -16.38 0.54
C ARG A 255 -22.83 -16.56 -0.64
N LEU A 256 -21.67 -15.89 -0.59
CA LEU A 256 -20.62 -15.94 -1.62
C LEU A 256 -19.63 -17.09 -1.42
N ASN A 257 -19.70 -17.84 -0.32
CA ASN A 257 -18.82 -18.96 0.04
C ASN A 257 -19.40 -20.34 -0.33
N ALA A 258 -20.20 -20.45 -1.38
CA ALA A 258 -20.81 -21.71 -1.81
C ALA A 258 -19.86 -22.63 -2.62
N ALA A 259 -18.59 -22.73 -2.20
CA ALA A 259 -17.68 -23.80 -2.54
C ALA A 259 -16.98 -24.21 -1.24
N GLY A 260 -17.54 -25.22 -0.58
CA GLY A 260 -17.29 -25.48 0.82
C GLY A 260 -15.90 -26.06 1.08
N GLN A 261 -15.18 -25.45 2.01
CA GLN A 261 -14.75 -26.05 3.28
C GLN A 261 -14.03 -24.98 4.09
N GLY A 262 -14.75 -24.43 5.06
CA GLY A 262 -14.19 -23.64 6.15
C GLY A 262 -15.12 -23.84 7.34
N LEU A 263 -14.78 -24.78 8.22
CA LEU A 263 -15.46 -24.92 9.50
C LEU A 263 -15.32 -23.58 10.24
N ALA A 264 -16.45 -22.96 10.58
CA ALA A 264 -16.44 -21.75 11.39
C ALA A 264 -15.96 -22.12 12.81
N VAL A 265 -14.69 -21.87 13.10
CA VAL A 265 -14.13 -22.02 14.44
C VAL A 265 -14.27 -20.68 15.15
N ALA A 266 -15.14 -20.63 16.15
CA ALA A 266 -15.22 -19.52 17.09
C ALA A 266 -14.43 -19.88 18.36
N VAL A 267 -13.45 -19.05 18.73
CA VAL A 267 -12.73 -19.19 20.00
C VAL A 267 -13.69 -18.78 21.13
N ARG A 268 -14.07 -19.75 21.99
CA ARG A 268 -14.90 -19.53 23.17
C ARG A 268 -14.13 -19.91 24.44
N PRO A 269 -13.33 -18.99 25.02
CA PRO A 269 -12.42 -19.29 26.12
C PRO A 269 -13.10 -19.76 27.42
N GLN A 270 -14.42 -19.64 27.52
CA GLN A 270 -15.21 -19.87 28.72
C GLN A 270 -16.26 -20.99 28.56
N ASP A 271 -16.23 -21.75 27.46
CA ASP A 271 -17.16 -22.86 27.21
C ASP A 271 -16.58 -24.19 27.77
N PRO A 272 -17.20 -24.79 28.81
CA PRO A 272 -16.69 -26.00 29.45
C PRO A 272 -16.79 -27.27 28.59
N ASN A 273 -17.49 -27.23 27.44
CA ASN A 273 -17.58 -28.36 26.50
C ASN A 273 -16.63 -28.22 25.30
N ALA A 274 -15.80 -27.18 25.25
CA ALA A 274 -14.80 -27.01 24.21
C ALA A 274 -13.63 -27.99 24.37
N LEU A 275 -13.20 -28.63 23.28
CA LEU A 275 -12.01 -29.49 23.29
C LEU A 275 -10.77 -28.65 23.65
N PRO A 276 -9.99 -29.01 24.68
CA PRO A 276 -8.82 -28.25 25.08
C PRO A 276 -7.67 -28.51 24.11
N ILE A 277 -7.44 -27.58 23.19
CA ILE A 277 -6.24 -27.56 22.34
C ILE A 277 -5.41 -26.34 22.74
N ALA A 278 -4.21 -26.57 23.28
CA ALA A 278 -3.27 -25.48 23.56
C ALA A 278 -2.75 -24.89 22.23
N GLN A 279 -2.88 -23.56 22.07
CA GLN A 279 -2.63 -22.83 20.81
C GLN A 279 -1.24 -23.08 20.17
N HIS A 280 -0.23 -23.47 20.95
CA HIS A 280 1.14 -23.68 20.44
C HIS A 280 1.38 -25.06 19.78
N HIS A 281 0.37 -25.95 19.74
CA HIS A 281 0.50 -27.31 19.20
C HIS A 281 -0.33 -27.64 17.93
N LEU A 282 -1.05 -26.69 17.32
CA LEU A 282 -1.79 -26.87 16.05
C LEU A 282 -0.95 -26.66 14.77
N ARG A 283 0.35 -27.00 14.87
CA ARG A 283 1.29 -27.42 13.83
C ARG A 283 1.00 -27.10 12.33
N ARG A 284 1.96 -26.35 11.76
CA ARG A 284 2.53 -26.42 10.38
C ARG A 284 1.73 -25.82 9.21
N ALA A 285 1.64 -24.49 9.20
CA ALA A 285 2.14 -23.63 8.12
C ALA A 285 2.06 -22.20 8.67
N PHE A 286 3.19 -21.61 9.05
CA PHE A 286 3.21 -20.22 9.48
C PHE A 286 2.79 -19.33 8.31
N GLY A 287 1.55 -18.83 8.35
CA GLY A 287 0.95 -18.03 7.28
C GLY A 287 1.23 -16.53 7.36
N ASP A 288 2.01 -16.07 8.35
CA ASP A 288 2.36 -14.66 8.49
C ASP A 288 3.85 -14.49 8.86
N MET A 289 4.51 -13.52 8.24
CA MET A 289 5.95 -13.27 8.34
C MET A 289 6.37 -12.91 9.77
N LEU A 290 5.53 -12.17 10.50
CA LEU A 290 5.77 -11.80 11.90
C LEU A 290 5.93 -13.03 12.80
N GLY A 291 5.03 -14.01 12.69
CA GLY A 291 5.09 -15.22 13.52
C GLY A 291 6.33 -16.07 13.25
N GLN A 292 6.78 -16.13 11.99
CA GLN A 292 8.05 -16.80 11.64
C GLN A 292 9.24 -16.02 12.19
N PHE A 293 9.24 -14.70 12.02
CA PHE A 293 10.27 -13.80 12.52
C PHE A 293 10.45 -13.95 14.04
N GLU A 294 9.37 -13.90 14.81
CA GLU A 294 9.42 -14.03 16.28
C GLU A 294 9.89 -15.40 16.73
N ALA A 295 9.46 -16.47 16.05
CA ALA A 295 9.94 -17.82 16.33
C ALA A 295 11.46 -17.94 16.12
N TYR A 296 11.96 -17.36 15.02
CA TYR A 296 13.38 -17.31 14.70
C TYR A 296 14.19 -16.48 15.69
N VAL A 297 13.70 -15.30 16.06
CA VAL A 297 14.33 -14.44 17.06
C VAL A 297 14.37 -15.13 18.42
N GLY A 298 13.25 -15.70 18.88
CA GLY A 298 13.16 -16.39 20.16
C GLY A 298 14.09 -17.61 20.22
N ALA A 299 14.11 -18.44 19.18
CA ALA A 299 15.00 -19.59 19.09
C ALA A 299 16.47 -19.18 19.10
N ALA A 300 16.86 -18.20 18.27
CA ALA A 300 18.25 -17.77 18.15
C ALA A 300 18.77 -17.14 19.45
N ASN A 301 17.99 -16.28 20.11
CA ASN A 301 18.38 -15.66 21.38
C ASN A 301 18.49 -16.70 22.50
N GLY A 302 17.51 -17.61 22.64
CA GLY A 302 17.56 -18.66 23.66
C GLY A 302 18.79 -19.58 23.48
N ARG A 303 19.11 -19.94 22.24
CA ARG A 303 20.32 -20.72 21.92
C ARG A 303 21.61 -19.96 22.21
N LEU A 304 21.64 -18.66 21.92
CA LEU A 304 22.81 -17.82 22.16
C LEU A 304 23.09 -17.68 23.67
N ASP A 305 22.05 -17.61 24.50
CA ASP A 305 22.19 -17.59 25.96
C ASP A 305 22.75 -18.91 26.50
N ASP A 306 22.44 -20.04 25.86
CA ASP A 306 23.08 -21.35 26.11
C ASP A 306 24.50 -21.48 25.51
N GLY A 307 25.04 -20.42 24.90
CA GLY A 307 26.37 -20.41 24.26
C GLY A 307 26.43 -21.10 22.89
N HIS A 308 25.28 -21.35 22.28
CA HIS A 308 25.15 -21.98 20.96
C HIS A 308 24.70 -20.97 19.90
N LEU A 309 25.33 -21.02 18.72
CA LEU A 309 24.89 -20.23 17.59
C LEU A 309 23.92 -21.04 16.71
N ASP A 310 22.64 -20.68 16.75
CA ASP A 310 21.58 -21.26 15.92
C ASP A 310 20.87 -20.09 15.23
N VAL A 311 20.97 -20.01 13.90
CA VAL A 311 20.52 -18.85 13.13
C VAL A 311 19.43 -19.22 12.11
N PRO A 312 18.56 -18.26 11.74
CA PRO A 312 17.46 -18.51 10.81
C PRO A 312 17.93 -18.98 9.41
N PRO A 313 17.03 -19.56 8.59
CA PRO A 313 17.38 -19.98 7.25
C PRO A 313 17.63 -18.80 6.31
N GLU A 314 18.61 -18.94 5.42
CA GLU A 314 18.97 -17.93 4.41
C GLU A 314 17.79 -17.55 3.50
N SER A 315 16.90 -18.50 3.19
CA SER A 315 15.72 -18.24 2.36
C SER A 315 14.81 -17.17 2.97
N PHE A 316 14.64 -17.17 4.30
CA PHE A 316 13.82 -16.20 5.00
C PHE A 316 14.48 -14.82 5.05
N LEU A 317 15.80 -14.75 5.21
CA LEU A 317 16.55 -13.50 5.05
C LEU A 317 16.35 -12.89 3.66
N LEU A 318 16.33 -13.71 2.62
CA LEU A 318 16.10 -13.26 1.25
C LEU A 318 14.65 -12.81 1.00
N ASP A 319 13.66 -13.42 1.67
CA ASP A 319 12.28 -12.94 1.65
C ASP A 319 12.18 -11.55 2.30
N MET A 320 12.86 -11.35 3.44
CA MET A 320 12.96 -10.04 4.10
C MET A 320 13.66 -8.98 3.23
N TRP A 321 14.70 -9.38 2.49
CA TRP A 321 15.41 -8.49 1.56
C TRP A 321 14.53 -8.03 0.38
N SER A 322 13.74 -8.94 -0.19
CA SER A 322 12.77 -8.61 -1.26
C SER A 322 11.79 -7.53 -0.81
N LEU A 323 11.25 -7.63 0.41
CA LEU A 323 10.39 -6.58 0.98
C LEU A 323 11.16 -5.27 1.19
N GLY A 324 12.36 -5.35 1.77
CA GLY A 324 13.15 -4.20 2.20
C GLY A 324 12.56 -3.45 3.40
N PRO A 325 13.23 -2.39 3.90
CA PRO A 325 12.94 -1.82 5.21
C PRO A 325 11.50 -1.36 5.42
N ALA A 326 10.90 -0.68 4.43
CA ALA A 326 9.57 -0.10 4.57
C ALA A 326 8.47 -1.18 4.64
N GLN A 327 8.49 -2.15 3.73
CA GLN A 327 7.51 -3.24 3.71
C GLN A 327 7.78 -4.25 4.84
N LEU A 328 9.04 -4.45 5.21
CA LEU A 328 9.40 -5.28 6.35
C LEU A 328 8.93 -4.67 7.67
N ALA A 329 9.04 -3.35 7.85
CA ALA A 329 8.52 -2.65 9.02
C ALA A 329 7.01 -2.86 9.18
N GLN A 330 6.28 -2.85 8.07
CA GLN A 330 4.84 -3.16 8.04
C GLN A 330 4.59 -4.63 8.37
N ALA A 331 5.25 -5.55 7.65
CA ALA A 331 5.07 -6.99 7.83
C ALA A 331 5.45 -7.50 9.24
N LEU A 332 6.33 -6.78 9.95
CA LEU A 332 6.69 -7.08 11.33
C LEU A 332 5.93 -6.25 12.36
N ASN A 333 5.10 -5.30 11.92
CA ASN A 333 4.46 -4.30 12.77
C ASN A 333 5.47 -3.59 13.71
N ARG A 334 6.63 -3.21 13.16
CA ARG A 334 7.76 -2.60 13.89
C ARG A 334 8.46 -1.56 13.02
N GLU A 335 8.40 -0.30 13.43
CA GLU A 335 9.16 0.78 12.75
C GLU A 335 10.68 0.64 12.92
N ARG A 336 11.11 0.09 14.06
CA ARG A 336 12.51 -0.15 14.39
C ARG A 336 12.67 -1.57 14.93
N LEU A 337 13.86 -2.13 14.71
CA LEU A 337 14.25 -3.41 15.28
C LEU A 337 15.18 -3.17 16.47
N THR A 338 15.03 -3.94 17.51
CA THR A 338 16.03 -4.01 18.58
C THR A 338 17.25 -4.80 18.10
N ALA A 339 18.39 -4.60 18.79
CA ALA A 339 19.59 -5.40 18.58
C ALA A 339 19.33 -6.92 18.65
N HIS A 340 18.44 -7.35 19.57
CA HIS A 340 18.05 -8.75 19.78
C HIS A 340 17.28 -9.36 18.60
N GLU A 341 16.56 -8.54 17.86
CA GLU A 341 15.74 -8.95 16.72
C GLU A 341 16.55 -8.97 15.41
N ALA A 342 17.50 -8.05 15.25
CA ALA A 342 18.26 -7.91 14.01
C ALA A 342 19.47 -8.87 13.91
N TRP A 343 20.17 -9.12 15.01
CA TRP A 343 21.42 -9.90 14.98
C TRP A 343 21.29 -11.31 14.36
N PRO A 344 20.21 -12.09 14.57
CA PRO A 344 20.13 -13.47 14.05
C PRO A 344 20.21 -13.50 12.51
N PHE A 345 19.54 -12.55 11.86
CA PHE A 345 19.48 -12.44 10.41
C PHE A 345 20.76 -11.82 9.83
N ILE A 346 21.39 -10.88 10.54
CA ILE A 346 22.71 -10.36 10.17
C ILE A 346 23.75 -11.50 10.19
N VAL A 347 23.74 -12.34 11.23
CA VAL A 347 24.67 -13.47 11.30
C VAL A 347 24.35 -14.54 10.26
N THR A 348 23.07 -14.75 9.92
CA THR A 348 22.67 -15.59 8.77
C THR A 348 23.32 -15.09 7.48
N ALA A 349 23.30 -13.78 7.26
CA ALA A 349 23.87 -13.16 6.06
C ALA A 349 25.39 -13.32 5.97
N LEU A 350 26.07 -13.19 7.11
CA LEU A 350 27.53 -13.32 7.23
C LEU A 350 28.02 -14.77 7.21
N SER A 351 27.14 -15.72 7.55
CA SER A 351 27.46 -17.15 7.54
C SER A 351 27.39 -17.78 6.14
N SER A 352 26.84 -17.05 5.16
CA SER A 352 26.70 -17.52 3.79
C SER A 352 28.07 -17.75 3.12
N PRO A 353 28.33 -18.94 2.55
CA PRO A 353 29.61 -19.21 1.90
C PRO A 353 29.82 -18.32 0.66
N ARG A 354 31.06 -17.84 0.48
CA ARG A 354 31.58 -17.01 -0.64
C ARG A 354 31.19 -15.54 -0.62
N THR A 355 29.90 -15.22 -0.69
CA THR A 355 29.41 -13.83 -0.76
C THR A 355 28.39 -13.63 0.34
N THR A 356 28.70 -12.70 1.25
CA THR A 356 27.78 -12.27 2.30
C THR A 356 26.47 -11.80 1.67
N ARG A 357 25.35 -12.22 2.24
CA ARG A 357 24.02 -11.78 1.81
C ARG A 357 23.77 -10.33 2.23
N PRO A 358 22.75 -9.65 1.65
CA PRO A 358 22.35 -8.34 2.12
C PRO A 358 21.89 -8.40 3.58
N PHE A 359 22.31 -7.43 4.38
CA PHE A 359 21.93 -7.28 5.79
C PHE A 359 21.96 -5.82 6.27
N TRP A 360 22.55 -4.88 5.51
CA TRP A 360 22.60 -3.47 5.87
C TRP A 360 21.21 -2.86 5.97
N PHE A 361 20.26 -3.32 5.15
CA PHE A 361 18.86 -2.95 5.27
C PHE A 361 18.31 -3.20 6.69
N LEU A 362 18.69 -4.30 7.35
CA LEU A 362 18.33 -4.58 8.74
C LEU A 362 19.06 -3.68 9.72
N VAL A 363 20.35 -3.44 9.51
CA VAL A 363 21.14 -2.52 10.34
C VAL A 363 20.52 -1.11 10.32
N SER A 364 20.02 -0.67 9.16
CA SER A 364 19.38 0.65 9.01
C SER A 364 18.07 0.80 9.82
N MET A 365 17.42 -0.33 10.13
CA MET A 365 16.21 -0.40 10.95
C MET A 365 16.50 -0.48 12.45
N VAL A 366 17.75 -0.69 12.87
CA VAL A 366 18.07 -0.83 14.29
C VAL A 366 17.99 0.51 15.02
N ASP A 367 17.41 0.49 16.22
CA ASP A 367 17.26 1.64 17.11
C ASP A 367 18.59 2.07 17.76
N ASP A 368 19.36 1.10 18.26
CA ASP A 368 20.64 1.30 18.96
C ASP A 368 21.76 0.45 18.32
N PRO A 369 22.56 1.04 17.40
CA PRO A 369 23.72 0.37 16.82
C PRO A 369 24.77 -0.06 17.84
N GLY A 370 24.84 0.58 19.02
CA GLY A 370 25.76 0.20 20.10
C GLY A 370 25.37 -1.13 20.73
N GLN A 371 24.08 -1.32 21.02
CA GLN A 371 23.56 -2.62 21.47
C GLN A 371 23.71 -3.70 20.40
N LEU A 372 23.53 -3.34 19.11
CA LEU A 372 23.77 -4.26 18.01
C LEU A 372 25.22 -4.76 17.98
N LEU A 373 26.19 -3.86 18.10
CA LEU A 373 27.61 -4.23 18.18
C LEU A 373 27.89 -5.19 19.35
N ALA A 374 27.25 -4.97 20.51
CA ALA A 374 27.39 -5.86 21.65
C ALA A 374 26.81 -7.26 21.37
N GLN A 375 25.61 -7.35 20.77
CA GLN A 375 25.01 -8.64 20.41
C GLN A 375 25.78 -9.37 19.32
N LEU A 376 26.28 -8.66 18.30
CA LEU A 376 27.11 -9.24 17.25
C LEU A 376 28.40 -9.82 17.84
N ARG A 377 29.08 -9.12 18.76
CA ARG A 377 30.25 -9.65 19.47
C ARG A 377 29.95 -10.94 20.23
N ARG A 378 28.79 -11.03 20.91
CA ARG A 378 28.34 -12.27 21.57
C ARG A 378 28.12 -13.39 20.55
N ALA A 379 27.45 -13.11 19.44
CA ALA A 379 27.18 -14.08 18.40
C ALA A 379 28.46 -14.58 17.70
N PHE A 380 29.43 -13.71 17.43
CA PHE A 380 30.74 -14.10 16.90
C PHE A 380 31.52 -15.00 17.86
N ALA A 381 31.48 -14.71 19.16
CA ALA A 381 32.12 -15.53 20.19
C ALA A 381 31.52 -16.95 20.27
N ALA A 382 30.19 -17.08 20.13
CA ALA A 382 29.50 -18.36 20.07
C ALA A 382 29.74 -19.12 18.74
N GLY A 383 30.08 -18.38 17.67
CA GLY A 383 30.38 -18.91 16.35
C GLY A 383 31.70 -19.71 16.28
N ARG A 384 31.61 -20.98 15.88
CA ARG A 384 32.79 -21.85 15.67
C ARG A 384 33.27 -21.91 14.21
N GLY A 385 32.53 -21.31 13.27
CA GLY A 385 32.85 -21.34 11.84
C GLY A 385 33.98 -20.37 11.44
N GLY A 386 35.01 -20.87 10.76
CA GLY A 386 36.15 -20.06 10.33
C GLY A 386 35.79 -18.89 9.40
N HIS A 387 34.78 -19.07 8.54
CA HIS A 387 34.31 -18.00 7.65
C HIS A 387 33.63 -16.85 8.41
N LEU A 388 32.73 -17.17 9.34
CA LEU A 388 32.02 -16.18 10.15
C LEU A 388 32.99 -15.36 11.00
N ARG A 389 34.03 -15.99 11.59
CA ARG A 389 35.07 -15.28 12.34
C ARG A 389 35.86 -14.28 11.50
N GLN A 390 36.10 -14.57 10.23
CA GLN A 390 36.76 -13.63 9.33
C GLN A 390 35.91 -12.38 9.03
N GLN A 391 34.58 -12.46 9.23
CA GLN A 391 33.68 -11.33 9.06
C GLN A 391 33.60 -10.43 10.29
N GLU A 392 34.06 -10.87 11.48
CA GLU A 392 33.92 -10.12 12.73
C GLU A 392 34.52 -8.72 12.66
N ALA A 393 35.85 -8.62 12.50
CA ALA A 393 36.54 -7.35 12.45
C ALA A 393 36.01 -6.39 11.35
N PRO A 394 35.85 -6.81 10.07
CA PRO A 394 35.37 -5.90 9.03
C PRO A 394 33.92 -5.48 9.23
N THR A 395 33.04 -6.34 9.75
CA THR A 395 31.64 -5.98 10.00
C THR A 395 31.53 -5.01 11.17
N LEU A 396 32.20 -5.28 12.30
CA LEU A 396 32.15 -4.39 13.47
C LEU A 396 32.70 -2.99 13.13
N ALA A 397 33.82 -2.91 12.41
CA ALA A 397 34.38 -1.64 11.96
C ALA A 397 33.41 -0.87 11.04
N ALA A 398 32.74 -1.54 10.11
CA ALA A 398 31.79 -0.91 9.20
C ALA A 398 30.52 -0.40 9.91
N VAL A 399 30.01 -1.15 10.91
CA VAL A 399 28.88 -0.72 11.74
C VAL A 399 29.28 0.45 12.66
N GLU A 400 30.51 0.45 13.19
CA GLU A 400 31.05 1.59 13.96
C GLU A 400 31.17 2.85 13.10
N SER A 401 31.68 2.74 11.86
CA SER A 401 31.72 3.87 10.91
C SER A 401 30.32 4.41 10.60
N LEU A 402 29.33 3.53 10.42
CA LEU A 402 27.93 3.93 10.20
C LEU A 402 27.38 4.69 11.42
N ARG A 403 27.58 4.16 12.63
CA ARG A 403 27.15 4.79 13.89
C ARG A 403 27.77 6.18 14.07
N ASP A 404 29.06 6.28 13.81
CA ASP A 404 29.83 7.52 13.99
C ASP A 404 29.68 8.49 12.80
N ARG A 405 28.89 8.12 11.77
CA ARG A 405 28.68 8.86 10.51
C ARG A 405 30.00 9.24 9.82
N ARG A 406 30.95 8.32 9.81
CA ARG A 406 32.26 8.48 9.16
C ARG A 406 32.30 7.77 7.83
N LEU A 407 33.04 8.35 6.89
CA LEU A 407 33.37 7.71 5.63
C LEU A 407 34.16 6.42 5.88
N LEU A 408 33.69 5.31 5.31
CA LEU A 408 34.43 4.06 5.27
C LEU A 408 35.30 4.04 4.01
N ALA A 409 36.57 4.40 4.17
CA ALA A 409 37.54 4.46 3.08
C ALA A 409 38.31 3.14 2.89
N PRO A 410 38.90 2.90 1.70
CA PRO A 410 39.91 1.86 1.51
C PRO A 410 41.04 2.00 2.56
N PRO A 411 41.60 0.89 3.08
CA PRO A 411 41.52 -0.49 2.57
C PRO A 411 40.41 -1.35 3.18
N ALA A 412 39.33 -0.75 3.72
CA ALA A 412 38.22 -1.52 4.28
C ALA A 412 37.61 -2.48 3.23
N PRO A 413 37.43 -3.79 3.53
CA PRO A 413 36.97 -4.77 2.54
C PRO A 413 35.62 -4.44 1.88
N LEU A 414 34.69 -3.85 2.63
CA LEU A 414 33.39 -3.43 2.09
C LEU A 414 33.54 -2.28 1.10
N ALA A 415 34.37 -1.28 1.42
CA ALA A 415 34.63 -0.13 0.55
C ALA A 415 35.32 -0.54 -0.76
N LEU A 416 36.34 -1.41 -0.68
CA LEU A 416 37.00 -1.97 -1.86
C LEU A 416 36.02 -2.73 -2.75
N PHE A 417 35.22 -3.60 -2.16
CA PHE A 417 34.20 -4.36 -2.89
C PHE A 417 33.18 -3.44 -3.57
N ALA A 418 32.62 -2.47 -2.84
CA ALA A 418 31.57 -1.60 -3.35
C ALA A 418 32.07 -0.76 -4.54
N ARG A 419 33.26 -0.16 -4.42
CA ARG A 419 33.88 0.61 -5.50
C ARG A 419 34.15 -0.23 -6.74
N GLU A 420 34.78 -1.40 -6.58
CA GLU A 420 35.10 -2.29 -7.70
C GLU A 420 33.84 -2.82 -8.40
N ALA A 421 32.83 -3.21 -7.62
CA ALA A 421 31.58 -3.75 -8.16
C ALA A 421 30.75 -2.67 -8.86
N PHE A 422 30.70 -1.44 -8.30
CA PHE A 422 29.98 -0.32 -8.91
C PHE A 422 30.61 0.08 -10.25
N VAL A 423 31.93 0.28 -10.30
CA VAL A 423 32.65 0.61 -11.54
C VAL A 423 32.51 -0.50 -12.59
N ALA A 424 32.52 -1.77 -12.17
CA ALA A 424 32.30 -2.89 -13.08
C ALA A 424 30.87 -2.93 -13.64
N ALA A 425 29.86 -2.60 -12.82
CA ALA A 425 28.47 -2.55 -13.24
C ALA A 425 28.22 -1.43 -14.26
N GLU A 426 28.75 -0.22 -14.03
CA GLU A 426 28.64 0.92 -14.96
C GLU A 426 29.30 0.61 -16.31
N ARG A 427 30.51 0.04 -16.30
CA ARG A 427 31.18 -0.41 -17.53
C ARG A 427 30.38 -1.51 -18.23
N GLY A 428 29.79 -2.42 -17.47
CA GLY A 428 28.93 -3.48 -17.98
C GLY A 428 27.69 -2.92 -18.67
N ARG A 429 27.05 -1.91 -18.07
CA ARG A 429 25.86 -1.24 -18.61
C ARG A 429 26.17 -0.61 -19.97
N ALA A 430 27.24 0.19 -20.05
CA ALA A 430 27.68 0.80 -21.30
C ALA A 430 28.05 -0.24 -22.38
N ALA A 431 28.46 -1.44 -21.99
CA ALA A 431 28.82 -2.52 -22.91
C ALA A 431 27.63 -3.37 -23.40
N LEU A 432 26.42 -3.15 -22.89
CA LEU A 432 25.23 -3.94 -23.27
C LEU A 432 24.87 -3.78 -24.75
N ALA A 433 24.82 -2.55 -25.27
CA ALA A 433 24.54 -2.30 -26.68
C ALA A 433 25.53 -3.03 -27.61
N ALA A 434 26.82 -3.00 -27.28
CA ALA A 434 27.85 -3.73 -28.02
C ALA A 434 27.72 -5.26 -27.85
N ALA A 435 27.22 -5.74 -26.71
CA ALA A 435 26.92 -7.15 -26.52
C ALA A 435 25.75 -7.62 -27.39
N ILE A 436 24.74 -6.78 -27.63
CA ILE A 436 23.59 -7.11 -28.51
C ILE A 436 24.09 -7.35 -29.92
N GLU A 437 24.85 -6.41 -30.48
CA GLU A 437 25.39 -6.52 -31.84
C GLU A 437 26.28 -7.76 -32.01
N ARG A 438 27.16 -8.03 -31.03
CA ARG A 438 28.09 -9.17 -31.09
C ARG A 438 27.42 -10.54 -31.07
N ASN A 439 26.20 -10.65 -30.54
CA ASN A 439 25.50 -11.94 -30.41
C ASN A 439 24.38 -12.12 -31.46
N ARG A 440 24.21 -11.20 -32.41
CA ARG A 440 23.27 -11.37 -33.53
C ARG A 440 23.59 -12.61 -34.36
N GLY A 441 22.56 -13.39 -34.70
CA GLY A 441 22.70 -14.66 -35.42
C GLY A 441 23.41 -15.78 -34.64
N THR A 442 23.59 -15.64 -33.33
CA THR A 442 24.18 -16.69 -32.48
C THR A 442 23.13 -17.33 -31.57
N ASN A 443 23.44 -18.44 -30.91
CA ASN A 443 22.58 -19.04 -29.88
C ASN A 443 22.30 -18.13 -28.67
N ARG A 444 23.00 -17.00 -28.55
CA ARG A 444 22.85 -15.99 -27.49
C ARG A 444 22.14 -14.73 -27.98
N GLU A 445 21.60 -14.75 -29.19
CA GLU A 445 20.83 -13.64 -29.74
C GLU A 445 19.67 -13.26 -28.80
N ALA A 446 19.51 -11.95 -28.58
CA ALA A 446 18.37 -11.45 -27.83
C ALA A 446 17.08 -11.68 -28.63
N ALA A 447 16.00 -12.07 -27.95
CA ALA A 447 14.70 -12.15 -28.64
C ALA A 447 14.28 -10.76 -29.12
N GLN A 448 13.52 -10.71 -30.23
CA GLN A 448 13.04 -9.45 -30.82
C GLN A 448 12.26 -8.58 -29.81
N GLU A 449 11.57 -9.22 -28.87
CA GLU A 449 10.83 -8.57 -27.79
C GLU A 449 11.73 -8.06 -26.65
N ALA A 450 12.89 -8.69 -26.42
CA ALA A 450 13.82 -8.34 -25.34
C ALA A 450 14.87 -7.30 -25.74
N GLU A 451 15.29 -7.27 -27.01
CA GLU A 451 16.32 -6.35 -27.51
C GLU A 451 16.03 -4.86 -27.22
N PRO A 452 14.80 -4.32 -27.43
CA PRO A 452 14.50 -2.92 -27.14
C PRO A 452 14.71 -2.57 -25.67
N PHE A 453 14.35 -3.47 -24.74
CA PHE A 453 14.54 -3.25 -23.31
C PHE A 453 16.02 -3.27 -22.93
N LEU A 454 16.79 -4.21 -23.47
CA LEU A 454 18.23 -4.30 -23.22
C LEU A 454 19.00 -3.05 -23.70
N ARG A 455 18.59 -2.46 -24.84
CA ARG A 455 19.16 -1.18 -25.31
C ARG A 455 18.85 -0.04 -24.37
N ARG A 456 17.59 0.08 -23.94
CA ARG A 456 17.17 1.12 -22.99
C ARG A 456 17.87 1.00 -21.63
N VAL A 457 18.23 -0.21 -21.18
CA VAL A 457 19.12 -0.40 -20.02
C VAL A 457 20.54 0.09 -20.31
N SER A 458 21.08 -0.19 -21.51
CA SER A 458 22.39 0.33 -21.94
C SER A 458 22.46 1.86 -21.95
N ASP A 459 21.35 2.51 -22.33
CA ASP A 459 21.22 3.97 -22.41
C ASP A 459 20.90 4.61 -21.05
N GLY A 460 20.67 3.81 -20.00
CA GLY A 460 20.30 4.27 -18.66
C GLY A 460 18.84 4.72 -18.52
N GLU A 461 17.97 4.45 -19.50
CA GLU A 461 16.55 4.79 -19.44
C GLU A 461 15.73 3.82 -18.57
N LEU A 462 16.16 2.57 -18.47
CA LEU A 462 15.50 1.51 -17.69
C LEU A 462 16.49 0.84 -16.74
N VAL A 463 15.98 0.34 -15.61
CA VAL A 463 16.74 -0.53 -14.69
C VAL A 463 16.76 -1.98 -15.19
N ALA A 464 17.68 -2.79 -14.66
CA ALA A 464 17.88 -4.16 -15.12
C ALA A 464 16.62 -5.03 -14.94
N ALA A 465 15.86 -4.84 -13.85
CA ALA A 465 14.62 -5.55 -13.57
C ALA A 465 13.56 -5.41 -14.66
N GLN A 466 13.46 -4.21 -15.25
CA GLN A 466 12.46 -3.92 -16.27
C GLN A 466 12.74 -4.65 -17.58
N ALA A 467 14.02 -4.87 -17.92
CA ALA A 467 14.41 -5.70 -19.05
C ALA A 467 14.32 -7.20 -18.75
N PHE A 468 14.49 -7.61 -17.49
CA PHE A 468 14.46 -9.01 -17.10
C PHE A 468 13.13 -9.70 -17.41
N ALA A 469 12.00 -9.01 -17.29
CA ALA A 469 10.68 -9.58 -17.64
C ALA A 469 10.64 -10.13 -19.07
N ALA A 470 11.17 -9.37 -20.04
CA ALA A 470 11.24 -9.78 -21.45
C ALA A 470 12.32 -10.86 -21.69
N VAL A 471 13.43 -10.83 -20.96
CA VAL A 471 14.49 -11.84 -21.06
C VAL A 471 14.07 -13.18 -20.46
N ASN A 472 13.30 -13.18 -19.37
CA ASN A 472 12.97 -14.39 -18.63
C ASN A 472 11.99 -15.31 -19.39
N VAL A 473 11.14 -14.73 -20.23
CA VAL A 473 10.19 -15.48 -21.08
C VAL A 473 10.83 -16.03 -22.38
N MET A 474 12.11 -15.77 -22.61
CA MET A 474 12.82 -16.29 -23.78
C MET A 474 12.86 -17.82 -23.77
N VAL A 475 12.43 -18.43 -24.87
CA VAL A 475 12.41 -19.89 -25.07
C VAL A 475 13.83 -20.47 -25.13
N ASN A 476 14.77 -19.73 -25.72
CA ASN A 476 16.17 -20.17 -25.80
C ASN A 476 16.86 -20.00 -24.45
N LEU A 477 17.11 -21.13 -23.78
CA LEU A 477 17.74 -21.18 -22.46
C LEU A 477 19.17 -20.62 -22.43
N GLU A 478 19.97 -20.80 -23.50
CA GLU A 478 21.34 -20.28 -23.55
C GLU A 478 21.33 -18.74 -23.61
N ALA A 479 20.49 -18.18 -24.47
CA ALA A 479 20.29 -16.74 -24.57
C ALA A 479 19.72 -16.17 -23.26
N ARG A 480 18.68 -16.81 -22.69
CA ARG A 480 18.09 -16.42 -21.40
C ARG A 480 19.14 -16.38 -20.30
N ARG A 481 19.96 -17.43 -20.15
CA ARG A 481 21.06 -17.49 -19.17
C ARG A 481 22.10 -16.40 -19.40
N TYR A 482 22.46 -16.15 -20.65
CA TYR A 482 23.47 -15.14 -21.00
C TYR A 482 23.00 -13.73 -20.66
N TRP A 483 21.80 -13.34 -21.11
CA TRP A 483 21.25 -12.00 -20.89
C TRP A 483 20.91 -11.76 -19.43
N THR A 484 20.32 -12.74 -18.75
CA THR A 484 20.06 -12.67 -17.30
C THR A 484 21.34 -12.47 -16.50
N ARG A 485 22.43 -13.15 -16.89
CA ARG A 485 23.74 -12.97 -16.26
C ARG A 485 24.27 -11.55 -16.46
N LEU A 486 24.11 -10.96 -17.65
CA LEU A 486 24.52 -9.58 -17.91
C LEU A 486 23.67 -8.57 -17.13
N LEU A 487 22.35 -8.75 -17.09
CA LEU A 487 21.44 -7.91 -16.31
C LEU A 487 21.81 -7.92 -14.82
N ALA A 488 22.08 -9.10 -14.25
CA ALA A 488 22.55 -9.21 -12.87
C ALA A 488 23.96 -8.62 -12.62
N GLN A 489 24.78 -8.41 -13.66
CA GLN A 489 26.09 -7.77 -13.54
C GLN A 489 26.01 -6.24 -13.55
N VAL A 490 24.99 -5.68 -14.18
CA VAL A 490 24.80 -4.22 -14.32
C VAL A 490 23.81 -3.65 -13.31
N ALA A 491 23.19 -4.51 -12.50
CA ALA A 491 22.22 -4.13 -11.48
C ALA A 491 22.88 -3.33 -10.36
N THR A 492 22.44 -2.09 -10.18
CA THR A 492 22.91 -1.15 -9.14
C THR A 492 21.76 -0.51 -8.37
N ASP A 493 20.52 -0.70 -8.83
CA ASP A 493 19.35 0.03 -8.35
C ASP A 493 18.52 -0.80 -7.38
N LEU A 494 17.80 -0.14 -6.46
CA LEU A 494 16.97 -0.82 -5.46
C LEU A 494 15.78 -1.56 -6.08
N GLU A 495 15.34 -1.13 -7.24
CA GLU A 495 14.27 -1.73 -8.03
C GLU A 495 14.68 -3.11 -8.57
N ASP A 496 15.98 -3.44 -8.59
CA ASP A 496 16.50 -4.72 -9.05
C ASP A 496 16.37 -5.86 -8.02
N ARG A 497 15.95 -5.58 -6.80
CA ARG A 497 15.95 -6.55 -5.68
C ARG A 497 15.20 -7.84 -5.98
N ASP A 498 13.95 -7.74 -6.45
CA ASP A 498 13.10 -8.91 -6.70
C ASP A 498 13.62 -9.77 -7.85
N MET A 499 14.09 -9.12 -8.92
CA MET A 499 14.77 -9.80 -10.02
C MET A 499 15.97 -10.61 -9.48
N LEU A 500 16.82 -10.01 -8.65
CA LEU A 500 18.04 -10.67 -8.16
C LEU A 500 17.74 -11.86 -7.26
N VAL A 501 16.69 -11.78 -6.43
CA VAL A 501 16.21 -12.91 -5.61
C VAL A 501 15.63 -14.01 -6.48
N GLN A 502 14.83 -13.66 -7.50
CA GLN A 502 14.28 -14.62 -8.46
C GLN A 502 15.40 -15.36 -9.21
N ILE A 503 16.40 -14.63 -9.74
CA ILE A 503 17.57 -15.21 -10.38
C ILE A 503 18.32 -16.16 -9.45
N HIS A 504 18.45 -15.78 -8.17
CA HIS A 504 19.14 -16.60 -7.18
C HIS A 504 18.42 -17.93 -6.89
N ARG A 505 17.09 -17.92 -6.89
CA ARG A 505 16.23 -19.08 -6.60
C ARG A 505 16.00 -19.99 -7.81
N ASP A 506 16.15 -19.47 -9.02
CA ASP A 506 15.92 -20.22 -10.24
C ASP A 506 17.08 -21.17 -10.57
N GLY A 507 16.77 -22.48 -10.62
CA GLY A 507 17.70 -23.55 -10.98
C GLY A 507 18.13 -23.54 -12.45
N ASP A 508 17.39 -22.87 -13.32
CA ASP A 508 17.76 -22.70 -14.72
C ASP A 508 18.76 -21.56 -14.91
N LEU A 509 18.95 -20.67 -13.94
CA LEU A 509 19.75 -19.46 -14.06
C LEU A 509 21.08 -19.52 -13.30
N VAL A 510 21.62 -20.73 -13.05
CA VAL A 510 22.89 -20.95 -12.31
C VAL A 510 24.03 -20.00 -12.70
N PRO A 511 24.31 -19.72 -13.99
CA PRO A 511 25.39 -18.80 -14.37
C PRO A 511 25.20 -17.35 -13.88
N ALA A 512 23.95 -16.95 -13.64
CA ALA A 512 23.57 -15.60 -13.19
C ALA A 512 23.47 -15.49 -11.66
N GLN A 513 23.38 -16.59 -10.93
CA GLN A 513 23.25 -16.57 -9.46
C GLN A 513 24.44 -15.91 -8.76
N SER A 514 25.68 -16.08 -9.26
CA SER A 514 26.85 -15.45 -8.63
C SER A 514 26.93 -13.94 -8.86
N PRO A 515 26.69 -13.42 -10.08
CA PRO A 515 26.45 -11.99 -10.27
C PRO A 515 25.32 -11.46 -9.40
N ALA A 516 24.19 -12.18 -9.31
CA ALA A 516 23.05 -11.73 -8.54
C ALA A 516 23.39 -11.52 -7.05
N ARG A 517 24.14 -12.46 -6.44
CA ARG A 517 24.64 -12.31 -5.07
C ARG A 517 25.54 -11.09 -4.88
N LYS A 518 26.39 -10.77 -5.86
CA LYS A 518 27.27 -9.60 -5.81
C LYS A 518 26.47 -8.30 -5.93
N ALA A 519 25.51 -8.25 -6.85
CA ALA A 519 24.63 -7.09 -7.01
C ALA A 519 23.78 -6.85 -5.75
N MET A 520 23.17 -7.89 -5.15
CA MET A 520 22.44 -7.74 -3.89
C MET A 520 23.30 -7.14 -2.78
N LYS A 521 24.55 -7.63 -2.64
CA LYS A 521 25.51 -7.09 -1.66
C LYS A 521 25.88 -5.64 -1.96
N LEU A 522 26.08 -5.29 -3.23
CA LEU A 522 26.43 -3.93 -3.65
C LEU A 522 25.29 -2.95 -3.34
N ILE A 523 24.08 -3.27 -3.82
CA ILE A 523 22.88 -2.43 -3.65
C ILE A 523 22.61 -2.19 -2.16
N ASP A 524 22.65 -3.25 -1.35
CA ASP A 524 22.46 -3.17 0.10
C ASP A 524 23.51 -2.28 0.79
N ALA A 525 24.78 -2.44 0.43
CA ALA A 525 25.86 -1.68 1.03
C ALA A 525 25.83 -0.19 0.64
N VAL A 526 25.55 0.12 -0.63
CA VAL A 526 25.49 1.51 -1.14
C VAL A 526 24.27 2.24 -0.60
N THR A 527 23.14 1.54 -0.48
CA THR A 527 21.88 2.16 -0.06
C THR A 527 21.79 2.33 1.45
N TYR A 528 22.09 1.26 2.20
CA TYR A 528 21.79 1.17 3.63
C TYR A 528 23.03 1.08 4.52
N GLY A 529 24.20 0.87 3.91
CA GLY A 529 25.46 0.72 4.62
C GLY A 529 26.12 2.06 4.98
N PRO A 530 27.37 2.01 5.51
CA PRO A 530 28.15 3.21 5.79
C PRO A 530 28.43 4.00 4.51
N GLN A 531 28.68 5.30 4.66
CA GLN A 531 29.10 6.14 3.53
C GLN A 531 30.42 5.62 2.95
N ILE A 532 30.44 5.38 1.65
CA ILE A 532 31.60 4.87 0.89
C ILE A 532 31.77 5.76 -0.35
N GLU A 533 33.01 6.11 -0.66
CA GLU A 533 33.35 6.80 -1.91
C GLU A 533 33.43 5.78 -3.05
N LEU A 534 32.60 5.95 -4.08
CA LEU A 534 32.46 5.03 -5.20
C LEU A 534 33.32 5.41 -6.42
N GLU A 535 33.91 6.61 -6.42
CA GLU A 535 34.73 7.18 -7.51
C GLU A 535 36.14 7.54 -7.04
#